data_AF-A0A3B9SHD0-F1
#
_entry.id   AF-A0A3B9SHD0-F1
#
_cell.length_a   1.000
_cell.length_b   1.000
_cell.length_c   1.000
_cell.angle_alpha   90.00
_cell.angle_beta   90.00
_cell.angle_gamma   90.00
#
_symmetry.space_group_name_H-M   'P 1'
#
loop_
_entity.id
_entity.type
_entity.pdbx_description
1 polymer ?
#
loop_
_entity_poly.entity_id
_entity_poly.type
_entity_poly.pdbx_seq_one_letter_code
_entity_poly.pdbx_strand_id
1 'polypeptide(L)' 'GSSAASYSSIKISEAKLNELGAEGWEVVSSYLEMETAFPNFGSDEYVTGIRSNMRPQSLVVILKRPVQEKNDQGGK' A
#
# COMPACT_ATOMS: atom_id res chain seq x y z
N GLY A 1 28.19 1.62 15.39
CA GLY A 1 27.40 1.07 14.28
C GLY A 1 26.02 0.71 14.78
N SER A 2 25.09 1.66 14.77
CA SER A 2 23.78 1.50 15.46
C SER A 2 22.58 1.98 14.63
N SER A 3 22.78 2.37 13.37
CA SER A 3 21.71 2.93 12.51
C SER A 3 21.15 1.95 11.47
N ALA A 4 21.63 0.70 11.44
CA ALA A 4 21.20 -0.31 10.47
C ALA A 4 19.89 -1.01 10.84
N ALA A 5 19.27 -0.66 11.98
CA ALA A 5 18.09 -1.32 12.53
C ALA A 5 16.80 -0.46 12.47
N SER A 6 16.83 0.73 11.89
CA SER A 6 15.61 1.53 11.70
C SER A 6 14.81 1.00 10.51
N TYR A 7 13.95 0.01 10.74
CA TYR A 7 12.98 -0.43 9.73
C TYR A 7 11.83 0.58 9.62
N SER A 8 11.63 1.14 8.42
CA SER A 8 10.44 1.94 8.15
C SER A 8 9.27 1.00 7.84
N SER A 9 8.26 1.00 8.69
CA SER A 9 7.02 0.26 8.46
C SER A 9 5.89 1.23 8.13
N ILE A 10 5.04 0.86 7.17
CA ILE A 10 3.78 1.55 6.91
C ILE A 10 2.73 0.94 7.83
N LYS A 11 2.21 1.73 8.78
CA LYS A 11 1.17 1.27 9.70
C LYS A 11 -0.19 1.31 9.03
N ILE A 12 -0.92 0.21 9.10
CA ILE A 12 -2.29 0.11 8.60
C ILE A 12 -3.24 0.20 9.79
N SER A 13 -4.40 0.85 9.61
CA SER A 13 -5.45 0.87 10.62
C SER A 13 -6.18 -0.46 10.66
N GLU A 14 -5.87 -1.31 11.63
CA GLU A 14 -6.58 -2.58 11.87
C GLU A 14 -8.08 -2.36 12.12
N ALA A 15 -8.43 -1.29 12.84
CA ALA A 15 -9.83 -0.92 13.07
C ALA A 15 -10.57 -0.72 11.73
N LYS A 16 -9.93 -0.02 10.77
CA LYS A 16 -10.56 0.21 9.47
C LYS A 16 -10.68 -1.06 8.64
N LEU A 17 -9.67 -1.93 8.68
CA LEU A 17 -9.73 -3.23 8.01
C LEU A 17 -10.85 -4.10 8.59
N ASN A 18 -11.03 -4.10 9.91
CA ASN A 18 -12.10 -4.84 10.57
C ASN A 18 -13.49 -4.31 10.20
N GLU A 19 -13.68 -2.99 10.12
CA GLU A 19 -14.92 -2.38 9.60
C GLU A 19 -15.23 -2.85 8.19
N LEU A 20 -14.25 -2.78 7.28
CA LEU A 20 -14.41 -3.23 5.89
C LEU A 20 -14.70 -4.73 5.79
N GLY A 21 -14.03 -5.54 6.63
CA GLY A 21 -14.31 -6.97 6.76
C GLY A 21 -15.74 -7.26 7.21
N ALA A 22 -16.25 -6.51 8.19
CA ALA A 22 -17.64 -6.62 8.65
C ALA A 22 -18.66 -6.24 7.57
N GLU A 23 -18.30 -5.32 6.67
CA GLU A 23 -19.08 -4.99 5.47
C GLU A 23 -19.00 -6.08 4.38
N GLY A 24 -18.16 -7.09 4.54
CA GLY A 24 -17.97 -8.20 3.59
C GLY A 24 -16.91 -7.96 2.52
N TRP A 25 -16.03 -6.98 2.72
CA TRP A 25 -14.86 -6.78 1.87
C TRP A 25 -13.71 -7.69 2.32
N GLU A 26 -13.04 -8.32 1.37
CA GLU A 26 -11.91 -9.21 1.60
C GLU A 26 -10.65 -8.66 0.90
N VAL A 27 -9.50 -8.75 1.56
CA VAL A 27 -8.22 -8.36 0.97
C VAL A 27 -7.81 -9.40 -0.07
N VAL A 28 -7.60 -8.97 -1.31
CA VAL A 28 -7.17 -9.85 -2.41
C VAL A 28 -5.72 -9.64 -2.81
N SER A 29 -5.18 -8.44 -2.62
CA SER A 29 -3.80 -8.10 -3.00
C SER A 29 -3.35 -6.82 -2.32
N SER A 30 -2.04 -6.55 -2.39
CA SER A 30 -1.45 -5.28 -1.99
C SER A 30 -0.19 -4.99 -2.80
N TYR A 31 0.16 -3.70 -2.93
CA TYR A 31 1.40 -3.27 -3.54
C TYR A 31 1.90 -1.97 -2.89
N LEU A 32 3.20 -1.70 -3.03
CA LEU A 32 3.81 -0.46 -2.53
C LEU A 32 3.85 0.57 -3.66
N GLU A 33 3.48 1.81 -3.34
CA GLU A 33 3.81 2.94 -4.20
C GLU A 33 5.16 3.51 -3.76
N MET A 34 6.03 3.73 -4.74
CA MET A 34 7.39 4.21 -4.53
C MET A 34 7.47 5.68 -4.95
N GLU A 35 8.18 6.50 -4.18
CA GLU A 35 8.47 7.90 -4.54
C GLU A 35 9.98 8.15 -4.62
N THR A 36 10.36 9.21 -5.33
CA THR A 36 11.74 9.70 -5.33
C THR A 36 12.00 10.52 -4.06
N ALA A 37 13.03 10.15 -3.29
CA ALA A 37 13.35 10.82 -2.02
C ALA A 37 13.85 12.26 -2.19
N PHE A 38 14.47 12.56 -3.34
CA PHE A 38 14.91 13.90 -3.73
C PHE A 38 14.45 14.21 -5.15
N PRO A 39 13.91 15.42 -5.42
CA PRO A 39 13.66 15.87 -6.78
C PRO A 39 15.00 15.97 -7.50
N ASN A 40 15.13 15.37 -8.69
CA ASN A 40 16.37 15.28 -9.47
C ASN A 40 16.83 16.64 -10.05
N PHE A 41 16.88 17.70 -9.24
CA PHE A 41 17.49 18.97 -9.66
C PHE A 41 19.01 18.81 -9.57
N GLY A 42 19.71 18.92 -10.70
CA GLY A 42 21.17 18.79 -10.78
C GLY A 42 21.90 19.89 -9.99
N SER A 43 22.21 19.60 -8.72
CA SER A 43 23.22 20.32 -7.93
C SER A 43 24.51 19.50 -7.91
N ASP A 44 25.66 20.15 -8.01
CA ASP A 44 26.96 19.48 -7.93
C ASP A 44 27.29 18.97 -6.51
N GLU A 45 26.43 19.26 -5.52
CA GLU A 45 26.52 18.74 -4.14
C GLU A 45 25.91 17.34 -3.96
N TYR A 46 25.28 16.76 -4.99
CA TYR A 46 24.64 15.44 -4.86
C TYR A 46 25.68 14.32 -4.75
N VAL A 47 25.53 13.59 -3.64
CA VAL A 47 26.35 12.46 -3.20
C VAL A 47 26.67 11.49 -4.34
N THR A 48 27.95 11.28 -4.61
CA THR A 48 28.45 10.31 -5.58
C THR A 48 28.18 8.89 -5.10
N GLY A 49 27.12 8.25 -5.59
CA GLY A 49 26.86 6.83 -5.36
C GLY A 49 25.44 6.40 -5.73
N ILE A 50 25.30 5.13 -6.12
CA ILE A 50 24.00 4.49 -6.39
C ILE A 50 23.28 4.26 -5.04
N ARG A 51 22.80 5.33 -4.40
CA ARG A 51 21.78 5.21 -3.36
C ARG A 51 20.46 4.95 -4.07
N SER A 52 19.65 4.02 -3.54
CA SER A 52 18.25 3.90 -3.97
C SER A 52 17.56 5.24 -3.70
N ASN A 53 17.42 6.06 -4.73
CA ASN A 53 16.67 7.32 -4.66
C ASN A 53 15.15 7.06 -4.58
N MET A 54 14.73 5.80 -4.49
CA MET A 54 13.34 5.40 -4.35
C MET A 54 13.07 4.86 -2.94
N ARG A 55 11.98 5.31 -2.32
CA ARG A 55 11.46 4.81 -1.03
C ARG A 55 9.97 4.52 -1.12
N PRO A 56 9.44 3.52 -0.38
CA PRO A 56 8.00 3.31 -0.28
C PRO A 56 7.33 4.53 0.37
N GLN A 57 6.32 5.07 -0.29
CA GLN A 57 5.50 6.19 0.20
C GLN A 57 4.21 5.69 0.82
N SER A 58 3.55 4.74 0.17
CA SER A 58 2.23 4.23 0.56
C SER A 58 2.15 2.71 0.37
N LEU A 59 1.28 2.07 1.14
CA LEU A 59 0.83 0.70 0.91
C LEU A 59 -0.60 0.76 0.40
N VAL A 60 -0.82 0.27 -0.81
CA VAL A 60 -2.15 0.14 -1.40
C VAL A 60 -2.66 -1.26 -1.14
N VAL A 61 -3.87 -1.36 -0.60
CA VAL A 61 -4.56 -2.62 -0.33
C VAL A 61 -5.75 -2.71 -1.28
N ILE A 62 -5.83 -3.80 -2.04
CA ILE A 62 -6.93 -4.07 -2.96
C ILE A 62 -7.93 -4.98 -2.24
N LEU A 63 -9.18 -4.52 -2.16
CA LEU A 63 -10.28 -5.27 -1.59
C LEU A 63 -11.30 -5.67 -2.65
N LYS A 64 -11.88 -6.86 -2.50
CA LYS A 64 -12.99 -7.36 -3.32
C LYS A 64 -14.13 -7.79 -2.41
N ARG A 65 -15.36 -7.56 -2.87
CA ARG A 65 -16.57 -8.11 -2.25
C ARG A 65 -17.18 -9.14 -3.19
N PRO A 66 -17.60 -10.32 -2.71
CA PRO A 66 -18.37 -11.25 -3.52
C PRO A 66 -19.65 -10.58 -4.02
N VAL A 67 -19.92 -10.68 -5.32
CA VAL A 67 -21.23 -10.28 -5.86
C VAL A 67 -22.23 -11.32 -5.37
N GLN A 68 -23.25 -10.89 -4.62
CA GLN A 68 -24.39 -11.75 -4.36
C GLN A 68 -25.07 -11.99 -5.70
N GLU A 69 -24.96 -13.21 -6.23
CA GLU A 69 -25.82 -13.60 -7.34
C GLU A 69 -27.26 -13.44 -6.86
N LYS A 70 -27.99 -12.51 -7.48
CA LYS A 70 -29.44 -12.50 -7.36
C LYS A 70 -29.90 -13.82 -7.95
N ASN A 71 -30.25 -14.76 -7.09
CA ASN A 71 -31.18 -15.81 -7.46
C ASN A 71 -32.49 -15.10 -7.79
N ASP A 72 -32.62 -14.64 -9.04
CA ASP A 72 -33.91 -14.32 -9.64
C ASP A 72 -34.67 -15.64 -9.67
N GLN A 73 -35.33 -15.97 -8.57
CA GLN A 73 -36.43 -16.91 -8.57
C GLN A 73 -37.50 -16.29 -9.47
N GLY A 74 -37.39 -16.62 -10.75
CA GLY A 74 -38.29 -16.22 -11.81
C GLY A 74 -39.72 -16.55 -11.43
N GLY A 75 -40.62 -15.66 -11.84
CA GLY A 75 -42.03 -15.76 -11.53
C GLY A 75 -42.65 -17.08 -11.95
N LYS A 76 -43.52 -17.57 -11.08
CA LYS A 76 -44.96 -17.73 -11.32
C LYS A 76 -45.65 -17.95 -9.99
#